data_AF-A0A1J3JBR1-F1
#
_entry.id   AF-A0A1J3JBR1-F1
#
_cell.length_a   1.000
_cell.length_b   1.000
_cell.length_c   1.000
_cell.angle_alpha   90.00
_cell.angle_beta   90.00
_cell.angle_gamma   90.00
#
_symmetry.space_group_name_H-M   'P 1'
#
loop_
_entity.id
_entity.type
_entity.pdbx_description
1 polymer ?
#
loop_
_entity_poly.entity_id
_entity_poly.type
_entity_poly.pdbx_seq_one_letter_code
_entity_poly.pdbx_strand_id
1 'polypeptide(L)'
;TVLQALAMDRGIGSNFKVPAGSLQVISTVSTIAFLIVNSLLVYPMYKKLIRKRLTPLQQVGIGHVITIISMAISAVVEAKRLKKVENGQFMSVLWLFPPLVVVGIGEAFHLPANVAVFYGEFPDSL
;
A
#
# COMPACT_ATOMS: atom_id res chain seq x y z
N THR A 1 -10.69 2.73 -4.15
CA THR A 1 -10.58 1.26 -4.33
C THR A 1 -11.94 0.58 -4.45
N VAL A 2 -12.88 0.78 -3.52
CA VAL A 2 -14.21 0.13 -3.56
C VAL A 2 -14.99 0.44 -4.85
N LEU A 3 -15.10 1.73 -5.24
CA LEU A 3 -15.79 2.12 -6.48
C LEU A 3 -15.14 1.51 -7.73
N GLN A 4 -13.81 1.52 -7.78
CA GLN A 4 -13.06 0.92 -8.89
C GLN A 4 -13.33 -0.58 -8.99
N ALA A 5 -13.34 -1.30 -7.86
CA ALA A 5 -13.65 -2.72 -7.81
C ALA A 5 -15.10 -3.05 -8.21
N LEU A 6 -16.06 -2.17 -7.91
CA LEU A 6 -17.45 -2.33 -8.35
C LEU A 6 -17.58 -2.20 -9.87
N ALA A 7 -16.69 -1.45 -10.53
CA ALA A 7 -16.61 -1.30 -11.99
C ALA A 7 -15.76 -2.39 -12.68
N MET A 8 -15.35 -3.42 -11.95
CA MET A 8 -14.50 -4.53 -12.43
C MET A 8 -15.23 -5.87 -12.28
N ASP A 9 -14.76 -6.88 -12.99
CA ASP A 9 -15.21 -8.25 -12.80
C ASP A 9 -14.63 -8.81 -11.50
N ARG A 10 -15.52 -9.06 -10.53
CA ARG A 10 -15.17 -9.58 -9.20
C ARG A 10 -15.24 -11.10 -9.10
N GLY A 11 -15.50 -11.80 -10.21
CA GLY A 11 -15.45 -13.26 -10.27
C GLY A 11 -14.03 -13.80 -10.09
N ILE A 12 -13.87 -14.75 -9.18
CA ILE A 12 -12.68 -15.61 -9.09
C ILE A 12 -13.15 -17.05 -9.27
N GLY A 13 -12.72 -17.69 -10.36
CA GLY A 13 -13.21 -19.02 -10.74
C GLY A 13 -14.69 -19.00 -11.16
N SER A 14 -15.37 -20.13 -11.05
CA SER A 14 -16.74 -20.30 -11.55
C SER A 14 -17.84 -19.84 -10.58
N ASN A 15 -17.58 -19.77 -9.27
CA ASN A 15 -18.63 -19.62 -8.26
C ASN A 15 -18.37 -18.55 -7.17
N PHE A 16 -17.20 -17.91 -7.14
CA PHE A 16 -16.88 -16.97 -6.08
C PHE A 16 -16.83 -15.53 -6.59
N LYS A 17 -17.52 -14.62 -5.89
CA LYS A 17 -17.50 -13.18 -6.19
C LYS A 17 -16.91 -12.43 -5.01
N VAL A 18 -15.75 -11.80 -5.23
CA VAL A 18 -15.05 -11.04 -4.19
C VAL A 18 -15.89 -9.82 -3.79
N PRO A 19 -16.20 -9.62 -2.51
CA PRO A 19 -16.79 -8.37 -2.03
C PRO A 19 -15.86 -7.18 -2.30
N ALA A 20 -16.35 -6.08 -2.85
CA ALA A 20 -15.51 -4.92 -3.15
C ALA A 20 -14.81 -4.33 -1.90
N GLY A 21 -15.46 -4.41 -0.74
CA GLY A 21 -14.90 -3.96 0.53
C GLY A 21 -13.77 -4.85 1.06
N SER A 22 -13.72 -6.14 0.70
CA SER A 22 -12.70 -7.06 1.23
C SER A 22 -11.33 -6.88 0.59
N LEU A 23 -11.22 -6.10 -0.50
CA LEU A 23 -9.95 -5.85 -1.17
C LEU A 23 -8.95 -5.08 -0.30
N GLN A 24 -9.44 -4.29 0.67
CA GLN A 24 -8.56 -3.56 1.59
C GLN A 24 -7.69 -4.51 2.43
N VAL A 25 -8.14 -5.74 2.65
CA VAL A 25 -7.36 -6.78 3.35
C VAL A 25 -6.00 -7.01 2.68
N ILE A 26 -5.90 -6.85 1.36
CA ILE A 26 -4.63 -6.98 0.63
C ILE A 26 -3.62 -5.95 1.14
N SER A 27 -4.05 -4.68 1.30
CA SER A 27 -3.20 -3.63 1.86
C SER A 27 -2.82 -3.97 3.29
N THR A 28 -3.80 -4.33 4.13
CA THR A 28 -3.55 -4.66 5.55
C THR A 28 -2.55 -5.80 5.74
N VAL A 29 -2.70 -6.89 4.98
CA VAL A 29 -1.78 -8.02 5.03
C VAL A 29 -0.38 -7.61 4.54
N SER A 30 -0.31 -6.83 3.45
CA SER A 30 0.95 -6.27 2.96
C SER A 30 1.62 -5.39 4.02
N THR A 31 0.88 -4.51 4.69
CA THR A 31 1.36 -3.66 5.78
C THR A 31 1.96 -4.48 6.91
N ILE A 32 1.26 -5.51 7.38
CA ILE A 32 1.76 -6.39 8.45
C ILE A 32 3.05 -7.11 8.01
N ALA A 33 3.06 -7.69 6.81
CA ALA A 33 4.23 -8.38 6.27
C ALA A 33 5.44 -7.43 6.18
N PHE A 34 5.23 -6.22 5.66
CA PHE A 34 6.31 -5.24 5.49
C PHE A 34 6.73 -4.57 6.81
N LEU A 35 5.89 -4.49 7.83
CA LEU A 35 6.32 -4.10 9.18
C LEU A 35 7.35 -5.09 9.74
N ILE A 36 7.12 -6.39 9.55
CA ILE A 36 8.07 -7.45 9.94
C ILE A 36 9.36 -7.31 9.12
N VAL A 37 9.26 -7.17 7.80
CA VAL A 37 10.44 -6.95 6.92
C VAL A 37 11.21 -5.69 7.31
N ASN A 38 10.53 -4.61 7.64
CA ASN A 38 11.15 -3.34 8.02
C ASN A 38 11.95 -3.48 9.32
N SER A 39 11.35 -4.11 10.33
CA SER A 39 11.98 -4.32 11.63
C SER A 39 13.16 -5.30 11.59
N LEU A 40 13.04 -6.40 10.82
CA LEU A 40 14.04 -7.46 10.78
C LEU A 40 15.16 -7.21 9.75
N LEU A 41 14.87 -6.55 8.62
CA LEU A 41 15.80 -6.43 7.51
C LEU A 41 16.13 -4.97 7.19
N VAL A 42 15.13 -4.14 6.89
CA VAL A 42 15.38 -2.79 6.34
C VAL A 42 16.11 -1.90 7.34
N TYR A 43 15.64 -1.80 8.59
CA TYR A 43 16.28 -0.92 9.58
C TYR A 43 17.68 -1.41 10.01
N PRO A 44 17.91 -2.71 10.28
CA PRO A 44 19.25 -3.22 10.55
C PRO A 44 20.21 -3.01 9.38
N MET A 45 19.78 -3.26 8.14
CA MET A 45 20.61 -3.05 6.94
C MET A 45 20.95 -1.57 6.75
N TYR A 46 19.96 -0.67 6.88
CA TYR A 46 20.20 0.76 6.79
C TYR A 46 21.21 1.23 7.84
N LYS A 47 21.07 0.77 9.09
CA LYS A 47 22.02 1.06 10.16
C LYS A 47 23.41 0.50 9.85
N LYS A 48 23.52 -0.68 9.25
CA LYS A 48 24.81 -1.28 8.88
C LYS A 48 25.51 -0.49 7.76
N LEU A 49 24.75 -0.03 6.77
CA LEU A 49 25.28 0.65 5.59
C LEU A 49 25.58 2.14 5.85
N ILE A 50 24.63 2.87 6.44
CA ILE A 50 24.69 4.32 6.63
C ILE A 50 25.26 4.69 8.01
N ARG A 51 25.39 3.72 8.92
CA ARG A 51 25.82 3.92 10.33
C ARG A 51 24.97 4.91 11.13
N LYS A 52 23.78 5.24 10.63
CA LYS A 52 22.78 6.10 11.28
C LYS A 52 21.43 5.39 11.35
N ARG A 53 20.59 5.79 12.30
CA ARG A 53 19.19 5.34 12.35
C ARG A 53 18.38 6.14 11.33
N LEU A 54 17.40 5.49 10.71
CA LEU A 54 16.44 6.14 9.83
C LEU A 54 15.51 6.99 10.70
N THR A 55 15.43 8.30 10.47
CA THR A 55 14.61 9.18 11.31
C THR A 55 13.12 8.96 11.02
N PRO A 56 12.22 9.20 12.00
CA PRO A 56 10.78 9.12 11.75
C PRO A 56 10.34 9.96 10.55
N LEU A 57 10.83 11.20 10.43
CA LEU A 57 10.48 12.07 9.30
C LEU A 57 10.93 11.50 7.93
N GLN A 58 12.09 10.85 7.88
CA GLN A 58 12.55 10.15 6.67
C GLN A 58 11.66 8.96 6.33
N GLN A 59 11.22 8.20 7.33
CA GLN A 59 10.29 7.08 7.14
C GLN A 59 8.95 7.57 6.57
N VAL A 60 8.40 8.67 7.10
CA VAL A 60 7.20 9.33 6.55
C VAL A 60 7.41 9.71 5.08
N GLY A 61 8.53 10.35 4.76
CA GLY A 61 8.87 10.71 3.38
C GLY A 61 8.94 9.50 2.44
N ILE A 62 9.59 8.41 2.86
CA ILE A 62 9.66 7.15 2.11
C ILE A 62 8.24 6.58 1.88
N GLY A 63 7.41 6.54 2.92
CA GLY A 63 6.03 6.06 2.81
C GLY A 63 5.21 6.85 1.78
N HIS A 64 5.36 8.18 1.75
CA HIS A 64 4.72 9.02 0.74
C HIS A 64 5.22 8.76 -0.68
N VAL A 65 6.53 8.62 -0.89
CA VAL A 65 7.09 8.28 -2.21
C VAL A 65 6.53 6.96 -2.72
N ILE A 66 6.45 5.94 -1.85
CA ILE A 66 5.86 4.63 -2.19
C ILE A 66 4.37 4.77 -2.52
N THR A 67 3.64 5.62 -1.79
CA THR A 67 2.22 5.89 -2.05
C THR A 67 2.01 6.55 -3.42
N ILE A 68 2.89 7.48 -3.82
CA ILE A 68 2.87 8.11 -5.15
C ILE A 68 3.09 7.06 -6.23
N ILE A 69 4.05 6.16 -6.03
CA ILE A 69 4.32 5.04 -6.96
C ILE A 69 3.09 4.14 -7.08
N SER A 70 2.44 3.80 -5.97
CA SER A 70 1.18 3.03 -5.99
C SER A 70 0.09 3.74 -6.80
N MET A 71 -0.07 5.05 -6.62
CA MET A 71 -1.04 5.83 -7.38
C MET A 71 -0.74 5.82 -8.88
N ALA A 72 0.53 5.93 -9.27
CA ALA A 72 0.95 5.81 -10.66
C ALA A 72 0.60 4.42 -11.25
N ILE A 73 0.85 3.34 -10.50
CA ILE A 73 0.46 1.98 -10.90
C ILE A 73 -1.06 1.88 -11.06
N SER A 74 -1.82 2.43 -10.11
CA SER A 74 -3.28 2.45 -10.17
C SER A 74 -3.81 3.20 -11.40
N ALA A 75 -3.17 4.32 -11.77
CA ALA A 75 -3.53 5.08 -12.96
C ALA A 75 -3.29 4.26 -14.24
N VAL A 76 -2.18 3.52 -14.33
CA VAL A 76 -1.91 2.62 -15.47
C VAL A 76 -2.92 1.48 -15.54
N VAL A 77 -3.28 0.88 -14.40
CA VAL A 77 -4.31 -0.16 -14.32
C VAL A 77 -5.66 0.39 -14.80
N GLU A 78 -6.02 1.60 -14.37
CA GLU A 78 -7.28 2.23 -14.76
C GLU A 78 -7.31 2.59 -16.25
N ALA A 79 -6.23 3.13 -16.79
CA ALA A 79 -6.10 3.39 -18.23
C ALA A 79 -6.28 2.11 -19.06
N LYS A 80 -5.74 0.98 -18.58
CA LYS A 80 -5.94 -0.33 -19.22
C LYS A 80 -7.38 -0.84 -19.06
N ARG A 81 -8.03 -0.57 -17.93
CA ARG A 81 -9.45 -0.92 -17.69
C ARG A 81 -10.36 -0.20 -18.69
N LEU A 82 -10.17 1.10 -18.85
CA LEU A 82 -10.96 1.93 -19.79
C LEU A 82 -10.88 1.40 -21.22
N LYS A 83 -9.66 1.08 -21.71
CA LYS A 83 -9.46 0.46 -23.02
C LYS A 83 -10.17 -0.89 -23.19
N LYS A 84 -10.29 -1.69 -22.13
CA LYS A 84 -11.04 -2.96 -22.19
C LYS A 84 -12.54 -2.74 -22.28
N VAL A 85 -13.06 -1.76 -21.54
CA VAL A 85 -14.49 -1.42 -21.55
C VAL A 85 -14.92 -0.90 -22.92
N GLU A 86 -14.08 -0.12 -23.61
CA GLU A 86 -14.30 0.29 -25.01
C GLU A 86 -14.51 -0.90 -25.95
N ASN A 87 -13.86 -2.03 -25.67
CA ASN A 87 -14.00 -3.28 -26.41
C ASN A 87 -15.11 -4.20 -25.85
N GLY A 88 -15.96 -3.70 -24.96
CA GLY A 88 -17.05 -4.47 -24.33
C GLY A 88 -16.60 -5.52 -23.32
N GLN A 89 -15.33 -5.47 -22.87
CA GLN A 89 -14.77 -6.45 -21.94
C GLN A 89 -14.58 -5.88 -20.54
N PHE A 90 -14.91 -6.68 -19.52
CA PHE A 90 -14.60 -6.36 -18.13
C PHE A 90 -13.17 -6.79 -17.76
N MET A 91 -12.53 -6.01 -16.89
CA MET A 91 -11.22 -6.34 -16.32
C MET A 91 -11.40 -7.03 -14.98
N SER A 92 -10.65 -8.11 -14.73
CA SER A 92 -10.65 -8.80 -13.45
C SER A 92 -10.13 -7.91 -12.31
N VAL A 93 -10.81 -7.96 -11.16
CA VAL A 93 -10.48 -7.25 -9.92
C VAL A 93 -9.07 -7.57 -9.39
N LEU A 94 -8.49 -8.70 -9.80
CA LEU A 94 -7.11 -9.09 -9.45
C LEU A 94 -6.07 -8.07 -9.90
N TRP A 95 -6.37 -7.24 -10.90
CA TRP A 95 -5.50 -6.13 -11.34
C TRP A 95 -5.34 -5.02 -10.28
N LEU A 96 -6.16 -5.00 -9.23
CA LEU A 96 -5.98 -4.10 -8.08
C LEU A 96 -4.95 -4.63 -7.09
N PHE A 97 -4.51 -5.88 -7.20
CA PHE A 97 -3.53 -6.47 -6.29
C PHE A 97 -2.18 -5.70 -6.29
N PRO A 98 -1.55 -5.39 -7.44
CA PRO A 98 -0.28 -4.66 -7.44
C PRO A 98 -0.32 -3.29 -6.74
N PRO A 99 -1.24 -2.35 -7.07
CA PRO A 99 -1.26 -1.07 -6.37
C PRO A 99 -1.59 -1.22 -4.89
N LEU A 100 -2.49 -2.14 -4.50
CA LEU A 100 -2.85 -2.37 -3.09
C LEU A 100 -1.68 -2.91 -2.26
N VAL A 101 -0.87 -3.83 -2.82
CA VAL A 101 0.35 -4.30 -2.15
C VAL A 101 1.30 -3.14 -1.92
N VAL A 102 1.52 -2.30 -2.94
CA VAL A 102 2.43 -1.15 -2.84
C VAL A 102 1.92 -0.11 -1.85
N VAL A 103 0.60 0.12 -1.75
CA VAL A 103 0.02 0.96 -0.68
C VAL A 103 0.42 0.40 0.68
N GLY A 104 0.21 -0.90 0.92
CA GLY A 104 0.53 -1.51 2.21
C GLY A 104 2.02 -1.44 2.58
N ILE A 105 2.92 -1.52 1.58
CA ILE A 105 4.35 -1.26 1.79
C ILE A 105 4.56 0.17 2.31
N GLY A 106 3.92 1.16 1.68
CA GLY A 106 4.01 2.55 2.11
C GLY A 106 3.46 2.77 3.52
N GLU A 107 2.32 2.17 3.84
CA GLU A 107 1.72 2.21 5.18
C GLU A 107 2.64 1.64 6.26
N ALA A 108 3.41 0.59 5.95
CA ALA A 108 4.36 -0.01 6.89
C ALA A 108 5.51 0.94 7.30
N PHE A 109 5.83 1.94 6.48
CA PHE A 109 6.75 3.01 6.88
C PHE A 109 6.00 4.17 7.55
N HIS A 110 4.81 4.50 7.06
CA HIS A 110 4.08 5.70 7.44
C HIS A 110 3.48 5.62 8.85
N LEU A 111 2.83 4.50 9.19
CA LEU A 111 2.10 4.33 10.45
C LEU A 111 3.00 4.50 11.70
N PRO A 112 4.07 3.71 11.89
CA PRO A 112 4.91 3.85 13.08
C PRO A 112 5.66 5.18 13.12
N ALA A 113 6.01 5.73 11.96
CA ALA A 113 6.74 6.97 11.87
C ALA A 113 5.90 8.19 12.24
N ASN A 114 4.64 8.26 11.79
CA ASN A 114 3.70 9.30 12.18
C ASN A 114 3.45 9.28 13.69
N VAL A 115 3.22 8.09 14.25
CA VAL A 115 3.09 7.91 15.69
C VAL A 115 4.31 8.47 16.41
N ALA A 116 5.53 8.09 16.01
CA ALA A 116 6.75 8.59 16.62
C ALA A 116 6.95 10.11 16.50
N VAL A 117 6.55 10.72 15.37
CA VAL A 117 6.57 12.18 15.20
C VAL A 117 5.57 12.83 16.14
N PHE A 118 4.31 12.41 16.13
CA PHE A 118 3.28 13.02 16.97
C PHE A 118 3.59 12.91 18.44
N TYR A 119 4.03 11.73 18.91
CA TYR A 119 4.45 11.55 20.30
C TYR A 119 5.69 12.37 20.68
N GLY A 120 6.59 12.63 19.72
CA GLY A 120 7.78 13.44 19.96
C GLY A 120 7.52 14.95 20.05
N GLU A 121 6.36 15.43 19.60
CA GLU A 121 6.00 16.86 19.66
C GLU A 121 5.18 17.23 20.91
N PHE A 122 4.74 16.25 21.70
CA PHE A 122 4.06 16.53 22.98
C PHE A 122 5.09 16.89 24.06
N PRO A 123 4.77 17.84 24.97
CA PRO A 123 5.65 18.18 26.08
C PRO A 123 5.80 17.01 27.05
N ASP A 124 7.01 16.84 27.62
CA ASP A 124 7.37 15.75 28.54
C ASP A 124 6.59 15.74 29.88
N SER A 125 5.64 16.66 30.09
CA SER A 125 4.98 16.93 31.37
C SER A 125 3.60 16.27 31.54
N LEU A 126 3.46 15.00 31.16
CA LEU A 126 2.33 14.13 31.53
C LEU A 126 2.83 12.76 32.01
#